data_AF-A0A2N3EFY1-F1
#
_entry.id   AF-A0A2N3EFY1-F1
#
_cell.length_a   1.000
_cell.length_b   1.000
_cell.length_c   1.000
_cell.angle_alpha   90.00
_cell.angle_beta   90.00
_cell.angle_gamma   90.00
#
_symmetry.space_group_name_H-M   'P 1'
#
loop_
_entity.id
_entity.type
_entity.pdbx_description
1 polymer ?
#
loop_
_entity_poly.entity_id
_entity_poly.type
_entity_poly.pdbx_seq_one_letter_code
_entity_poly.pdbx_strand_id
1 'polypeptide(L)'
;MQILGSQGIVFDDVLIDPSLPADNSPNRKPALGMVMHYLREQRFDPARSAVIGDRETDLAFATNLGVRGIRLSGEMDWPAIVALLTQGARSAEVERTTKETRIRIGVDLDRRAEPAIATGLGFFDHMLEQIGKHGGFALSVHCAGDLHIDEHHTVEDVALALGQALRQALGDKRGIGRYGSAGSDGAGQPVPAALVLPMDETIASVALDFSGRPYFVFDGAFPRERVGD
;
A
#
# COMPACT_ATOMS: atom_id res chain seq x y z
N MET A 1 -24.15 12.44 -14.87
CA MET A 1 -24.43 11.96 -13.50
C MET A 1 -24.96 10.53 -13.44
N GLN A 2 -25.96 10.12 -14.25
CA GLN A 2 -26.51 8.75 -14.19
C GLN A 2 -25.48 7.62 -14.35
N ILE A 3 -24.48 7.79 -15.22
CA ILE A 3 -23.41 6.80 -15.41
C ILE A 3 -22.59 6.62 -14.11
N LEU A 4 -22.16 7.72 -13.48
CA LEU A 4 -21.41 7.68 -12.21
C LEU A 4 -22.26 7.14 -11.06
N GLY A 5 -23.54 7.54 -11.00
CA GLY A 5 -24.48 7.03 -10.01
C GLY A 5 -24.72 5.52 -10.13
N SER A 6 -24.71 4.97 -11.34
CA SER A 6 -24.82 3.51 -11.56
C SER A 6 -23.61 2.73 -11.01
N GLN A 7 -22.48 3.41 -10.80
CA GLN A 7 -21.27 2.86 -10.19
C GLN A 7 -21.16 3.21 -8.69
N GLY A 8 -22.24 3.73 -8.08
CA GLY A 8 -22.26 4.12 -6.68
C GLY A 8 -21.53 5.43 -6.36
N ILE A 9 -21.08 6.18 -7.38
CA ILE A 9 -20.42 7.47 -7.21
C ILE A 9 -21.48 8.57 -7.20
N VAL A 10 -21.61 9.24 -6.04
CA VAL A 10 -22.54 10.35 -5.83
C VAL A 10 -21.76 11.61 -5.48
N PHE A 11 -22.18 12.74 -6.03
CA PHE A 11 -21.64 14.05 -5.68
C PHE A 11 -22.45 14.62 -4.53
N ASP A 12 -21.75 15.10 -3.51
CA ASP A 12 -22.38 15.77 -2.36
C ASP A 12 -22.94 17.15 -2.75
N ASP A 13 -22.26 17.86 -3.65
CA ASP A 13 -22.72 19.13 -4.23
C ASP A 13 -22.13 19.35 -5.65
N VAL A 14 -22.79 20.19 -6.46
CA VAL A 14 -22.34 20.60 -7.81
C VAL A 14 -22.35 22.12 -7.90
N LEU A 15 -21.17 22.71 -7.72
CA LEU A 15 -20.97 24.15 -7.64
C LEU A 15 -20.38 24.70 -8.94
N ILE A 16 -21.16 25.48 -9.68
CA ILE A 16 -20.75 26.12 -10.94
C ILE A 16 -20.81 27.65 -10.81
N ASP A 17 -19.66 28.32 -10.90
CA ASP A 17 -19.58 29.78 -10.97
C ASP A 17 -19.62 30.25 -12.44
N PRO A 18 -20.64 31.00 -12.87
CA PRO A 18 -20.74 31.50 -14.25
C PRO A 18 -19.95 32.80 -14.49
N SER A 19 -19.34 33.39 -13.46
CA SER A 19 -18.66 34.69 -13.58
C SER A 19 -17.41 34.62 -14.47
N LEU A 20 -16.95 35.79 -14.93
CA LEU A 20 -15.70 35.98 -15.66
C LEU A 20 -14.61 36.53 -14.72
N PRO A 21 -13.32 36.46 -15.10
CA PRO A 21 -12.25 37.01 -14.28
C PRO A 21 -12.41 38.51 -13.98
N ALA A 22 -13.00 39.29 -14.90
CA ALA A 22 -13.22 40.72 -14.72
C ALA A 22 -14.28 41.03 -13.64
N ASP A 23 -15.15 40.08 -13.31
CA ASP A 23 -16.26 40.28 -12.38
C ASP A 23 -15.80 40.27 -10.91
N ASN A 24 -14.56 39.84 -10.62
CA ASN A 24 -13.99 39.73 -9.27
C ASN A 24 -14.92 39.04 -8.25
N SER A 25 -15.68 38.05 -8.71
CA SER A 25 -16.65 37.32 -7.90
C SER A 25 -15.98 36.58 -6.74
N PRO A 26 -16.49 36.65 -5.50
CA PRO A 26 -15.98 35.88 -4.37
C PRO A 26 -16.22 34.37 -4.53
N ASN A 27 -17.06 33.96 -5.49
CA ASN A 27 -17.35 32.57 -5.81
C ASN A 27 -16.36 31.99 -6.83
N ARG A 28 -15.56 32.83 -7.48
CA ARG A 28 -14.61 32.40 -8.49
C ARG A 28 -13.29 31.98 -7.85
N LYS A 29 -12.74 30.84 -8.27
CA LYS A 29 -11.37 30.43 -7.91
C LYS A 29 -10.38 31.57 -8.21
N PRO A 30 -9.48 31.91 -7.29
CA PRO A 30 -9.09 31.13 -6.11
C PRO A 30 -9.91 31.42 -4.82
N ALA A 31 -10.95 32.26 -4.88
CA ALA A 31 -11.79 32.56 -3.73
C ALA A 31 -12.72 31.37 -3.37
N LEU A 32 -13.10 31.29 -2.09
CA LEU A 32 -13.78 30.13 -1.50
C LEU A 32 -15.31 30.26 -1.43
N GLY A 33 -15.90 31.30 -2.02
CA GLY A 33 -17.30 31.70 -1.79
C GLY A 33 -18.30 30.56 -1.94
N MET A 34 -18.15 29.70 -2.96
CA MET A 34 -19.06 28.59 -3.20
C MET A 34 -18.99 27.48 -2.15
N VAL A 35 -17.81 27.27 -1.52
CA VAL A 35 -17.56 26.16 -0.59
C VAL A 35 -17.53 26.59 0.87
N MET A 36 -17.86 27.85 1.19
CA MET A 36 -17.82 28.38 2.56
C MET A 36 -18.66 27.56 3.54
N HIS A 37 -19.75 26.93 3.07
CA HIS A 37 -20.59 26.08 3.92
C HIS A 37 -19.85 24.80 4.38
N TYR A 38 -19.03 24.17 3.53
CA TYR A 38 -18.17 23.04 3.93
C TYR A 38 -17.19 23.39 5.05
N LEU A 39 -16.64 24.61 5.02
CA LEU A 39 -15.72 25.10 6.05
C LEU A 39 -16.45 25.42 7.37
N ARG A 40 -17.57 26.13 7.31
CA ARG A 40 -18.35 26.52 8.50
C ARG A 40 -18.93 25.31 9.23
N GLU A 41 -19.38 24.32 8.46
CA GLU A 41 -20.04 23.11 8.97
C GLU A 41 -19.05 21.96 9.20
N GLN A 42 -17.75 22.16 8.92
CA GLN A 42 -16.69 21.15 9.06
C GLN A 42 -17.03 19.82 8.36
N ARG A 43 -17.57 19.90 7.14
CA ARG A 43 -18.10 18.75 6.40
C ARG A 43 -17.06 17.89 5.71
N PHE A 44 -15.77 18.18 5.86
CA PHE A 44 -14.68 17.40 5.27
C PHE A 44 -13.44 17.39 6.18
N ASP A 45 -12.58 16.38 5.97
CA ASP A 45 -11.26 16.25 6.59
C ASP A 45 -10.19 16.87 5.67
N PRO A 46 -9.58 18.01 6.02
CA PRO A 46 -8.57 18.64 5.18
C PRO A 46 -7.34 17.78 4.92
N ALA A 47 -6.97 16.90 5.86
CA ALA A 47 -5.80 16.04 5.73
C ALA A 47 -6.00 14.92 4.70
N ARG A 48 -7.26 14.54 4.44
CA ARG A 48 -7.65 13.47 3.52
C ARG A 48 -8.40 13.96 2.28
N SER A 49 -8.46 15.27 2.08
CA SER A 49 -9.14 15.89 0.94
C SER A 49 -8.13 16.53 0.00
N ALA A 50 -8.49 16.62 -1.28
CA ALA A 50 -7.67 17.26 -2.29
C ALA A 50 -8.51 17.98 -3.34
N VAL A 51 -7.93 18.99 -3.96
CA VAL A 51 -8.46 19.66 -5.16
C VAL A 51 -7.62 19.23 -6.35
N ILE A 52 -8.27 18.76 -7.41
CA ILE A 52 -7.66 18.36 -8.67
C ILE A 52 -8.02 19.40 -9.73
N GLY A 53 -7.04 19.91 -10.47
CA GLY A 53 -7.28 20.85 -11.56
C GLY A 53 -6.08 21.02 -12.48
N ASP A 54 -6.27 21.70 -13.61
CA ASP A 54 -5.26 21.91 -14.64
C ASP A 54 -4.64 23.32 -14.61
N ARG A 55 -5.21 24.25 -13.83
CA ARG A 55 -4.83 25.66 -13.77
C ARG A 55 -4.19 26.03 -12.44
N GLU A 56 -3.40 27.11 -12.44
CA GLU A 56 -2.82 27.66 -11.22
C GLU A 56 -3.89 28.16 -10.23
N THR A 57 -5.04 28.61 -10.74
CA THR A 57 -6.17 29.03 -9.90
C THR A 57 -6.79 27.87 -9.12
N ASP A 58 -6.64 26.62 -9.58
CA ASP A 58 -7.07 25.42 -8.85
C ASP A 58 -6.15 25.14 -7.66
N LEU A 59 -4.84 25.26 -7.86
CA LEU A 59 -3.85 25.09 -6.80
C LEU A 59 -3.95 26.22 -5.76
N ALA A 60 -4.15 27.46 -6.21
CA ALA A 60 -4.37 28.58 -5.31
C ALA A 60 -5.68 28.42 -4.51
N PHE A 61 -6.74 27.90 -5.13
CA PHE A 61 -7.97 27.54 -4.42
C PHE A 61 -7.74 26.43 -3.38
N ALA A 62 -6.98 25.39 -3.73
CA ALA A 62 -6.61 24.31 -2.80
C ALA A 62 -5.86 24.85 -1.57
N THR A 63 -4.88 25.72 -1.80
CA THR A 63 -4.11 26.39 -0.75
C THR A 63 -5.02 27.21 0.15
N ASN A 64 -5.93 28.01 -0.42
CA ASN A 64 -6.87 28.81 0.35
C ASN A 64 -7.83 27.94 1.18
N LEU A 65 -8.24 26.79 0.65
CA LEU A 65 -9.10 25.81 1.33
C LEU A 65 -8.36 25.03 2.42
N GLY A 66 -7.02 25.03 2.43
CA GLY A 66 -6.19 24.29 3.37
C GLY A 66 -6.08 22.80 3.05
N VAL A 67 -6.20 22.41 1.78
CA VAL A 67 -6.11 21.01 1.32
C VAL A 67 -4.99 20.82 0.31
N ARG A 68 -4.67 19.57 0.01
CA ARG A 68 -3.69 19.24 -1.03
C ARG A 68 -4.19 19.67 -2.41
N GLY A 69 -3.39 20.43 -3.14
CA GLY A 69 -3.63 20.72 -4.56
C GLY A 69 -2.87 19.75 -5.46
N ILE A 70 -3.55 19.17 -6.45
CA ILE A 70 -2.96 18.25 -7.42
C ILE A 70 -3.16 18.83 -8.82
N ARG A 71 -2.05 19.16 -9.49
CA ARG A 71 -2.09 19.70 -10.85
C ARG A 71 -2.10 18.56 -11.86
N LEU A 72 -3.18 18.45 -12.62
CA LEU A 72 -3.23 17.57 -13.79
C LEU A 72 -2.27 18.11 -14.86
N SER A 73 -1.31 17.27 -15.26
CA SER A 73 -0.27 17.61 -16.23
C SER A 73 0.12 16.38 -17.04
N GLY A 74 1.11 16.50 -17.94
CA GLY A 74 1.64 15.33 -18.65
C GLY A 74 2.38 14.33 -17.74
N GLU A 75 2.93 14.80 -16.62
CA GLU A 75 3.63 13.94 -15.64
C GLU A 75 2.69 13.42 -14.54
N MET A 76 1.64 14.18 -14.23
CA MET A 76 0.63 13.84 -13.22
C MET A 76 -0.71 13.63 -13.92
N ASP A 77 -0.93 12.42 -14.42
CA ASP A 77 -2.13 12.01 -15.15
C ASP A 77 -3.19 11.37 -14.24
N TRP A 78 -4.36 11.01 -14.80
CA TRP A 78 -5.44 10.42 -14.00
C TRP A 78 -5.05 9.14 -13.26
N PRO A 79 -4.37 8.15 -13.88
CA PRO A 79 -3.80 7.01 -13.16
C PRO A 79 -2.90 7.40 -11.98
N ALA A 80 -1.98 8.35 -12.15
CA ALA A 80 -1.09 8.81 -11.08
C ALA A 80 -1.87 9.51 -9.95
N ILE A 81 -2.89 10.30 -10.29
CA ILE A 81 -3.74 10.98 -9.30
C ILE A 81 -4.58 9.96 -8.52
N VAL A 82 -5.15 8.97 -9.20
CA VAL A 82 -5.89 7.87 -8.54
C VAL A 82 -4.96 7.15 -7.58
N ALA A 83 -3.75 6.77 -8.01
CA ALA A 83 -2.74 6.18 -7.14
C ALA A 83 -2.49 7.08 -5.93
N LEU A 84 -2.16 8.35 -6.13
CA LEU A 84 -1.88 9.32 -5.06
C LEU A 84 -3.02 9.48 -4.03
N LEU A 85 -4.28 9.44 -4.48
CA LEU A 85 -5.45 9.68 -3.64
C LEU A 85 -6.02 8.43 -2.98
N THR A 86 -5.92 7.29 -3.65
CA THR A 86 -6.49 6.02 -3.17
C THR A 86 -5.46 5.18 -2.42
N GLN A 87 -4.18 5.34 -2.75
CA GLN A 87 -3.08 4.79 -1.97
C GLN A 87 -2.79 5.78 -0.82
N GLY A 88 -3.63 5.75 0.21
CA GLY A 88 -3.06 5.95 1.55
C GLY A 88 -2.02 4.85 1.67
N ALA A 89 -0.73 5.21 1.63
CA ALA A 89 0.35 4.26 1.37
C ALA A 89 0.14 3.02 2.23
N ARG A 90 -0.12 1.86 1.60
CA ARG A 90 -0.13 0.58 2.31
C ARG A 90 1.31 0.21 2.62
N SER A 91 1.90 1.03 3.47
CA SER A 91 3.30 1.00 3.85
C SER A 91 3.40 1.02 5.36
N ALA A 92 4.50 0.44 5.83
CA ALA A 92 4.81 0.38 7.23
C ALA A 92 6.30 0.31 7.42
N GLU A 93 6.75 0.88 8.53
CA GLU A 93 8.10 0.77 9.00
C GLU A 93 8.08 0.26 10.43
N VAL A 94 8.80 -0.83 10.66
CA VAL A 94 8.89 -1.49 11.97
C VAL A 94 10.34 -1.53 12.37
N GLU A 95 10.64 -0.86 13.49
CA GLU A 95 11.89 -1.04 14.21
C GLU A 95 11.64 -1.91 15.45
N ARG A 96 12.46 -2.94 15.62
CA ARG A 96 12.39 -3.85 16.76
C ARG A 96 13.80 -4.06 17.30
N THR A 97 13.97 -3.88 18.60
CA THR A 97 15.26 -4.11 19.27
C THR A 97 15.02 -4.98 20.49
N THR A 98 15.74 -6.09 20.56
CA THR A 98 15.80 -7.01 21.71
C THR A 98 17.24 -7.03 22.26
N LYS A 99 17.58 -8.01 23.12
CA LYS A 99 18.98 -8.18 23.54
C LYS A 99 19.78 -8.92 22.47
N GLU A 100 19.09 -9.74 21.69
CA GLU A 100 19.60 -10.68 20.69
C GLU A 100 19.72 -10.00 19.32
N THR A 101 18.73 -9.17 18.94
CA THR A 101 18.62 -8.60 17.59
C THR A 101 18.27 -7.11 17.56
N ARG A 102 18.69 -6.42 16.49
CA ARG A 102 18.23 -5.08 16.11
C ARG A 102 17.79 -5.09 14.67
N ILE A 103 16.50 -4.82 14.44
CA ILE A 103 15.82 -5.01 13.17
C ILE A 103 15.11 -3.73 12.75
N ARG A 104 15.22 -3.41 11.45
CA ARG A 104 14.44 -2.39 10.77
C ARG A 104 13.86 -2.99 9.49
N ILE A 105 12.54 -2.95 9.35
CA ILE A 105 11.83 -3.45 8.17
C ILE A 105 10.95 -2.35 7.60
N GLY A 106 11.05 -2.12 6.29
CA GLY A 106 10.17 -1.26 5.53
C GLY A 106 9.38 -2.08 4.50
N VAL A 107 8.08 -1.86 4.44
CA VAL A 107 7.19 -2.45 3.43
C VAL A 107 6.41 -1.34 2.75
N ASP A 108 6.23 -1.42 1.45
CA ASP A 108 5.25 -0.64 0.69
C ASP A 108 4.56 -1.56 -0.33
N LEU A 109 3.33 -1.97 -0.01
CA LEU A 109 2.52 -2.93 -0.76
C LEU A 109 2.01 -2.40 -2.11
N ASP A 110 2.13 -1.08 -2.34
CA ASP A 110 1.65 -0.42 -3.55
C ASP A 110 2.78 0.00 -4.51
N ARG A 111 4.04 -0.11 -4.06
CA ARG A 111 5.22 0.25 -4.86
C ARG A 111 6.08 -0.97 -5.15
N ARG A 112 6.48 -1.18 -6.40
CA ARG A 112 7.52 -2.15 -6.76
C ARG A 112 8.90 -1.51 -6.64
N ALA A 113 9.85 -2.20 -6.01
CA ALA A 113 11.25 -1.82 -5.95
C ALA A 113 12.13 -3.08 -5.83
N GLU A 114 13.41 -2.97 -6.16
CA GLU A 114 14.36 -4.03 -5.86
C GLU A 114 14.45 -4.24 -4.33
N PRO A 115 14.36 -5.48 -3.83
CA PRO A 115 14.47 -5.76 -2.41
C PRO A 115 15.84 -5.35 -1.86
N ALA A 116 15.86 -4.74 -0.68
CA ALA A 116 17.09 -4.38 0.03
C ALA A 116 17.18 -5.17 1.32
N ILE A 117 17.86 -6.32 1.28
CA ILE A 117 17.88 -7.29 2.37
C ILE A 117 19.30 -7.44 2.91
N ALA A 118 19.45 -7.37 4.23
CA ALA A 118 20.69 -7.64 4.93
C ALA A 118 20.38 -8.16 6.34
N THR A 119 20.26 -9.47 6.49
CA THR A 119 20.13 -10.14 7.79
C THR A 119 21.45 -10.70 8.30
N GLY A 120 22.47 -10.78 7.44
CA GLY A 120 23.75 -11.42 7.73
C GLY A 120 23.77 -12.93 7.48
N LEU A 121 22.71 -13.48 6.87
CA LEU A 121 22.57 -14.89 6.53
C LEU A 121 22.24 -15.01 5.04
N GLY A 122 23.18 -15.45 4.20
CA GLY A 122 23.06 -15.28 2.75
C GLY A 122 21.88 -16.05 2.13
N PHE A 123 21.59 -17.25 2.62
CA PHE A 123 20.44 -18.02 2.14
C PHE A 123 19.11 -17.41 2.58
N PHE A 124 19.03 -16.88 3.81
CA PHE A 124 17.82 -16.23 4.30
C PHE A 124 17.56 -14.91 3.57
N ASP A 125 18.62 -14.14 3.32
CA ASP A 125 18.58 -12.94 2.48
C ASP A 125 17.97 -13.28 1.11
N HIS A 126 18.47 -14.34 0.46
CA HIS A 126 17.96 -14.79 -0.83
C HIS A 126 16.46 -15.17 -0.80
N MET A 127 15.99 -15.82 0.26
CA MET A 127 14.57 -16.16 0.42
C MET A 127 13.69 -14.91 0.59
N LEU A 128 14.13 -13.93 1.36
CA LEU A 128 13.42 -12.65 1.55
C LEU A 128 13.41 -11.81 0.27
N GLU A 129 14.48 -11.82 -0.52
CA GLU A 129 14.52 -11.21 -1.84
C GLU A 129 13.43 -11.77 -2.76
N GLN A 130 13.22 -13.11 -2.77
CA GLN A 130 12.15 -13.71 -3.57
C GLN A 130 10.77 -13.20 -3.15
N ILE A 131 10.53 -13.01 -1.85
CA ILE A 131 9.26 -12.47 -1.33
C ILE A 131 9.01 -11.07 -1.88
N GLY A 132 9.98 -10.15 -1.81
CA GLY A 132 9.82 -8.79 -2.35
C GLY A 132 9.66 -8.79 -3.87
N LYS A 133 10.51 -9.55 -4.57
CA LYS A 133 10.53 -9.61 -6.04
C LYS A 133 9.24 -10.16 -6.64
N HIS A 134 8.75 -11.28 -6.11
CA HIS A 134 7.56 -11.96 -6.63
C HIS A 134 6.25 -11.49 -5.98
N GLY A 135 6.31 -10.94 -4.76
CA GLY A 135 5.18 -10.31 -4.10
C GLY A 135 4.73 -9.01 -4.78
N GLY A 136 5.60 -8.39 -5.56
CA GLY A 136 5.28 -7.17 -6.31
C GLY A 136 5.17 -5.94 -5.41
N PHE A 137 5.90 -5.92 -4.30
CA PHE A 137 5.95 -4.82 -3.34
C PHE A 137 7.39 -4.50 -2.93
N ALA A 138 7.63 -3.29 -2.43
CA ALA A 138 8.94 -2.85 -1.99
C ALA A 138 9.19 -3.39 -0.58
N LEU A 139 10.34 -4.03 -0.39
CA LEU A 139 10.74 -4.64 0.86
C LEU A 139 12.18 -4.23 1.20
N SER A 140 12.37 -3.66 2.39
CA SER A 140 13.69 -3.49 2.99
C SER A 140 13.75 -4.21 4.32
N VAL A 141 14.83 -4.94 4.57
CA VAL A 141 15.09 -5.66 5.81
C VAL A 141 16.55 -5.44 6.19
N HIS A 142 16.77 -4.87 7.36
CA HIS A 142 18.08 -4.80 7.97
C HIS A 142 18.02 -5.44 9.35
N CYS A 143 18.89 -6.40 9.61
CA CYS A 143 19.03 -7.03 10.90
C CYS A 143 20.51 -7.11 11.31
N ALA A 144 20.79 -6.71 12.54
CA ALA A 144 22.02 -7.05 13.23
C ALA A 144 21.65 -7.99 14.38
N GLY A 145 21.96 -9.28 14.22
CA GLY A 145 21.66 -10.33 15.19
C GLY A 145 22.91 -10.95 15.81
N ASP A 146 22.69 -11.82 16.79
CA ASP A 146 23.69 -12.54 17.56
C ASP A 146 24.18 -13.83 16.88
N LEU A 147 24.55 -13.76 15.60
CA LEU A 147 24.96 -14.89 14.75
C LEU A 147 26.19 -15.70 15.24
N HIS A 148 26.84 -15.25 16.30
CA HIS A 148 27.90 -16.00 16.98
C HIS A 148 27.36 -17.08 17.93
N ILE A 149 26.06 -17.03 18.27
CA ILE A 149 25.34 -18.07 19.00
C ILE A 149 24.79 -19.08 17.99
N ASP A 150 23.79 -18.67 17.20
CA ASP A 150 23.22 -19.38 16.06
C ASP A 150 22.34 -18.42 15.21
N GLU A 151 21.69 -18.95 14.19
CA GLU A 151 20.78 -18.20 13.30
C GLU A 151 19.38 -17.99 13.89
N HIS A 152 19.00 -18.68 14.97
CA HIS A 152 17.61 -18.86 15.38
C HIS A 152 16.92 -17.53 15.71
N HIS A 153 17.53 -16.73 16.60
CA HIS A 153 16.96 -15.44 16.99
C HIS A 153 16.86 -14.48 15.81
N THR A 154 17.86 -14.49 14.91
CA THR A 154 17.86 -13.63 13.72
C THR A 154 16.69 -13.97 12.78
N VAL A 155 16.50 -15.26 12.48
CA VAL A 155 15.43 -15.71 11.58
C VAL A 155 14.06 -15.46 12.21
N GLU A 156 13.87 -15.83 13.47
CA GLU A 156 12.59 -15.65 14.18
C GLU A 156 12.22 -14.16 14.29
N ASP A 157 13.16 -13.32 14.73
CA ASP A 157 12.83 -11.93 15.01
C ASP A 157 12.58 -11.12 13.74
N VAL A 158 13.27 -11.45 12.64
CA VAL A 158 13.00 -10.89 11.30
C VAL A 158 11.61 -11.30 10.83
N ALA A 159 11.23 -12.57 10.98
CA ALA A 159 9.90 -13.05 10.59
C ALA A 159 8.78 -12.36 11.38
N LEU A 160 8.97 -12.18 12.69
CA LEU A 160 8.04 -11.45 13.55
C LEU A 160 7.91 -9.97 13.16
N ALA A 161 9.03 -9.28 12.92
CA ALA A 161 9.03 -7.89 12.50
C ALA A 161 8.41 -7.71 11.10
N LEU A 162 8.67 -8.64 10.18
CA LEU A 162 8.10 -8.64 8.83
C LEU A 162 6.60 -8.84 8.88
N GLY A 163 6.12 -9.81 9.66
CA GLY A 163 4.69 -10.04 9.87
C GLY A 163 4.00 -8.82 10.49
N GLN A 164 4.66 -8.12 11.41
CA GLN A 164 4.17 -6.87 11.97
C GLN A 164 4.08 -5.75 10.91
N ALA A 165 5.11 -5.57 10.09
CA ALA A 165 5.13 -4.56 9.02
C ALA A 165 4.02 -4.83 8.00
N LEU A 166 3.87 -6.08 7.54
CA LEU A 166 2.78 -6.49 6.64
C LEU A 166 1.40 -6.21 7.25
N ARG A 167 1.20 -6.53 8.54
CA ARG A 167 -0.07 -6.27 9.23
C ARG A 167 -0.39 -4.77 9.30
N GLN A 168 0.59 -3.94 9.60
CA GLN A 168 0.43 -2.49 9.65
C GLN A 168 0.12 -1.92 8.26
N ALA A 169 0.88 -2.33 7.24
CA ALA A 169 0.70 -1.91 5.85
C ALA A 169 -0.67 -2.31 5.28
N LEU A 170 -1.20 -3.48 5.66
CA LEU A 170 -2.53 -3.94 5.24
C LEU A 170 -3.71 -3.13 5.85
N GLY A 171 -3.48 -2.43 6.97
CA GLY A 171 -4.49 -1.59 7.61
C GLY A 171 -5.79 -2.31 7.96
N ASP A 172 -6.93 -1.72 7.59
CA ASP A 172 -8.26 -2.25 7.88
C ASP A 172 -8.69 -3.43 6.96
N LYS A 173 -7.87 -3.73 5.94
CA LYS A 173 -8.07 -4.80 4.95
C LYS A 173 -9.37 -4.68 4.14
N ARG A 174 -10.02 -3.51 4.10
CA ARG A 174 -11.23 -3.32 3.29
C ARG A 174 -10.83 -3.21 1.81
N GLY A 175 -11.57 -3.92 0.95
CA GLY A 175 -11.37 -3.87 -0.50
C GLY A 175 -10.20 -4.69 -1.06
N ILE A 176 -9.52 -5.50 -0.24
CA ILE A 176 -8.44 -6.38 -0.72
C ILE A 176 -8.98 -7.75 -1.15
N GLY A 177 -8.22 -8.45 -2.01
CA GLY A 177 -8.37 -9.89 -2.19
C GLY A 177 -8.05 -10.62 -0.89
N ARG A 178 -9.09 -11.01 -0.14
CA ARG A 178 -8.93 -11.63 1.18
C ARG A 178 -8.24 -12.99 1.11
N TYR A 179 -8.56 -13.78 0.09
CA TYR A 179 -8.00 -15.10 -0.12
C TYR A 179 -6.94 -15.05 -1.23
N GLY A 180 -5.78 -15.66 -0.98
CA GLY A 180 -4.74 -15.80 -1.99
C GLY A 180 -5.05 -16.96 -2.92
N SER A 181 -5.52 -16.68 -4.14
CA SER A 181 -5.53 -17.64 -5.25
C SER A 181 -4.74 -17.04 -6.42
N ALA A 182 -3.98 -17.88 -7.12
CA ALA A 182 -3.33 -17.45 -8.35
C ALA A 182 -4.40 -17.22 -9.44
N GLY A 183 -4.74 -15.95 -9.68
CA GLY A 183 -5.48 -15.48 -10.84
C GLY A 183 -7.01 -15.46 -10.70
N SER A 184 -7.61 -14.32 -11.06
CA SER A 184 -8.87 -14.33 -11.81
C SER A 184 -8.51 -14.55 -13.28
N ASP A 185 -9.12 -15.52 -13.92
CA ASP A 185 -9.00 -15.82 -15.37
C ASP A 185 -9.51 -14.70 -16.30
N GLY A 186 -9.73 -13.49 -15.79
CA GLY A 186 -10.39 -12.40 -16.52
C GLY A 186 -11.87 -12.65 -16.79
N ALA A 187 -12.43 -13.81 -16.40
CA ALA A 187 -13.81 -14.22 -16.63
C ALA A 187 -14.65 -14.31 -15.34
N GLY A 188 -14.05 -13.95 -14.19
CA GLY A 188 -14.77 -13.84 -12.92
C GLY A 188 -15.15 -15.20 -12.30
N GLN A 189 -14.54 -16.30 -12.74
CA GLN A 189 -14.75 -17.59 -12.07
C GLN A 189 -13.78 -17.78 -10.90
N PRO A 190 -14.25 -18.29 -9.76
CA PRO A 190 -13.39 -18.67 -8.65
C PRO A 190 -12.57 -19.91 -9.03
N VAL A 191 -11.24 -19.75 -9.13
CA VAL A 191 -10.28 -20.84 -9.27
C VAL A 191 -9.84 -21.30 -7.86
N PRO A 192 -9.57 -22.60 -7.61
CA PRO A 192 -9.20 -23.10 -6.28
C PRO A 192 -8.02 -22.34 -5.65
N ALA A 193 -8.15 -22.09 -4.34
CA ALA A 193 -7.50 -21.05 -3.56
C ALA A 193 -6.06 -21.34 -3.09
N ALA A 194 -5.16 -21.73 -4.00
CA ALA A 194 -3.75 -21.87 -3.69
C ALA A 194 -2.85 -21.25 -4.78
N LEU A 195 -1.83 -20.49 -4.38
CA LEU A 195 -0.71 -20.16 -5.23
C LEU A 195 0.17 -21.40 -5.37
N VAL A 196 0.45 -21.85 -6.58
CA VAL A 196 1.31 -23.01 -6.86
C VAL A 196 2.56 -22.53 -7.60
N LEU A 197 3.74 -22.88 -7.10
CA LEU A 197 5.03 -22.50 -7.65
C LEU A 197 5.90 -23.75 -7.86
N PRO A 198 6.19 -24.14 -9.11
CA PRO A 198 7.16 -25.18 -9.41
C PRO A 198 8.59 -24.61 -9.45
N MET A 199 9.56 -25.38 -8.95
CA MET A 199 10.99 -25.15 -9.13
C MET A 199 11.68 -26.51 -9.31
N ASP A 200 12.17 -26.76 -10.52
CA ASP A 200 12.68 -28.07 -10.96
C ASP A 200 11.68 -29.22 -10.64
N GLU A 201 12.10 -30.24 -9.89
CA GLU A 201 11.24 -31.36 -9.48
C GLU A 201 10.32 -31.04 -8.29
N THR A 202 10.48 -29.88 -7.66
CA THR A 202 9.71 -29.48 -6.47
C THR A 202 8.50 -28.65 -6.85
N ILE A 203 7.36 -28.91 -6.19
CA ILE A 203 6.16 -28.08 -6.29
C ILE A 203 5.79 -27.61 -4.88
N ALA A 204 5.70 -26.30 -4.70
CA ALA A 204 5.19 -25.68 -3.48
C ALA A 204 3.79 -25.11 -3.72
N SER A 205 2.92 -25.18 -2.72
CA SER A 205 1.62 -24.52 -2.75
C SER A 205 1.34 -23.77 -1.46
N VAL A 206 0.70 -22.61 -1.56
CA VAL A 206 0.39 -21.74 -0.43
C VAL A 206 -1.04 -21.23 -0.55
N ALA A 207 -1.83 -21.38 0.51
CA ALA A 207 -3.16 -20.77 0.65
C ALA A 207 -3.10 -19.69 1.75
N LEU A 208 -3.60 -18.49 1.46
CA LEU A 208 -3.62 -17.36 2.40
C LEU A 208 -5.04 -16.88 2.65
N ASP A 209 -5.37 -16.57 3.91
CA ASP A 209 -6.60 -15.86 4.32
C ASP A 209 -6.24 -14.70 5.25
N PHE A 210 -6.47 -13.47 4.80
CA PHE A 210 -6.31 -12.25 5.61
C PHE A 210 -7.44 -12.05 6.65
N SER A 211 -7.79 -13.11 7.39
CA SER A 211 -8.93 -13.16 8.31
C SER A 211 -8.75 -12.36 9.61
N GLY A 212 -7.51 -12.06 9.98
CA GLY A 212 -7.18 -11.50 11.30
C GLY A 212 -7.08 -12.55 12.42
N ARG A 213 -7.23 -13.85 12.12
CA ARG A 213 -6.94 -14.94 13.05
C ARG A 213 -5.59 -15.57 12.68
N PRO A 214 -4.56 -15.51 13.54
CA PRO A 214 -3.27 -16.10 13.23
C PRO A 214 -3.36 -17.63 13.25
N TYR A 215 -2.91 -18.27 12.17
CA TYR A 215 -2.85 -19.72 12.05
C TYR A 215 -1.81 -20.10 10.98
N PHE A 216 -1.07 -21.18 11.19
CA PHE A 216 -0.05 -21.67 10.26
C PHE A 216 -0.09 -23.19 10.19
N VAL A 217 -0.06 -23.74 8.97
CA VAL A 217 0.05 -25.17 8.70
C VAL A 217 1.14 -25.34 7.66
N PHE A 218 2.09 -26.23 7.96
CA PHE A 218 3.14 -26.63 7.03
C PHE A 218 3.03 -28.13 6.79
N ASP A 219 2.92 -28.51 5.52
CA ASP A 219 2.98 -29.90 5.07
C ASP A 219 4.08 -29.99 4.01
N GLY A 220 5.16 -30.68 4.37
CA GLY A 220 6.37 -30.75 3.58
C GLY A 220 7.51 -31.39 4.36
N ALA A 221 8.55 -31.81 3.65
CA ALA A 221 9.74 -32.40 4.26
C ALA A 221 10.99 -31.71 3.72
N PHE A 222 11.93 -31.41 4.62
CA PHE A 222 13.25 -30.96 4.25
C PHE A 222 14.20 -32.17 4.28
N PRO A 223 14.83 -32.55 3.16
CA PRO A 223 15.70 -33.72 3.10
C PRO A 223 17.08 -33.48 3.76
N ARG A 224 17.37 -32.24 4.15
CA ARG A 224 18.62 -31.81 4.78
C ARG A 224 18.32 -30.99 6.02
N GLU A 225 19.23 -31.05 6.97
CA GLU A 225 19.15 -30.31 8.23
C GLU A 225 19.41 -28.81 8.04
N ARG A 226 20.28 -28.44 7.09
CA ARG A 226 20.69 -27.05 6.81
C ARG A 226 20.83 -26.78 5.31
N VAL A 227 20.62 -25.52 4.92
CA VAL A 227 20.81 -25.02 3.55
C VAL A 227 21.46 -23.64 3.63
N GLY A 228 22.59 -23.47 2.92
CA GLY A 228 23.37 -22.23 2.99
C GLY A 228 24.37 -22.25 4.15
N ASP A 229 24.44 -21.13 4.86
CA ASP A 229 25.37 -20.86 5.97
C ASP A 229 25.03 -21.62 7.26
#